data_AF-A0A7X6MRD8-F1
#
_entry.id   AF-A0A7X6MRD8-F1
#
_cell.length_a   1.000
_cell.length_b   1.000
_cell.length_c   1.000
_cell.angle_alpha   90.00
_cell.angle_beta   90.00
_cell.angle_gamma   90.00
#
_symmetry.space_group_name_H-M   'P 1'
#
loop_
_entity.id
_entity.type
_entity.pdbx_description
1 polymer ?
#
loop_
_entity_poly.entity_id
_entity_poly.type
_entity_poly.pdbx_seq_one_letter_code
_entity_poly.pdbx_strand_id
1 'polypeptide(L)'
;MPDPIPQPVLNLLTRAAIFLVLTIEDDGEQAVHDVLPDISGIVRSIWFRDTTKELSLVAGIGSAAWDRLFAGPRPASLHPFIALDGGRHQAPSTPGDVLLHIRADTMDVCFELADRMLQEFGSAVTVVDEVHGFQYFDNRDLLGFVDGTENPNGSTAAAAVQIGAEDPDFAGASYVHIQKYVHEMTDWRSLSVEEQQRVIGRTKLDDIEMADDVKPSNSHIALNVITDEDGNELKIVRRNMPFGELGSGEFGTYYIGYCADPAITERMLTNMFIGDPPGNTDRILDFSTAVTGGMFFVPTISFLDDPPPLPVPVEEPEVIASDTAVPEHSLAIGSLKGIPQ
;
A
#
# COMPACT_ATOMS: atom_id res chain seq x y z
N MET A 1 -27.54 -5.88 -10.14
CA MET A 1 -26.62 -5.79 -8.99
C MET A 1 -26.84 -4.43 -8.36
N PRO A 2 -26.90 -4.28 -7.03
CA PRO A 2 -26.77 -2.96 -6.42
C PRO A 2 -25.45 -2.32 -6.88
N ASP A 3 -25.40 -0.99 -6.93
CA ASP A 3 -24.17 -0.28 -7.29
C ASP A 3 -23.05 -0.65 -6.30
N PRO A 4 -21.80 -0.84 -6.77
CA PRO A 4 -20.67 -1.13 -5.89
C PRO A 4 -20.56 -0.05 -4.82
N ILE A 5 -20.31 -0.45 -3.57
CA ILE A 5 -20.19 0.48 -2.44
C ILE A 5 -18.69 0.66 -2.16
N PRO A 6 -18.08 1.82 -2.48
CA PRO A 6 -16.67 2.07 -2.17
C PRO A 6 -16.41 2.05 -0.66
N GLN A 7 -15.22 1.60 -0.28
CA GLN A 7 -14.71 1.81 1.08
C GLN A 7 -14.52 3.32 1.38
N PRO A 8 -14.46 3.75 2.65
CA PRO A 8 -14.44 5.17 3.04
C PRO A 8 -13.09 5.88 2.78
N VAL A 9 -12.44 5.61 1.64
CA VAL A 9 -11.18 6.22 1.18
C VAL A 9 -11.26 7.75 1.20
N LEU A 10 -12.39 8.31 0.77
CA LEU A 10 -12.60 9.75 0.64
C LEU A 10 -12.90 10.48 1.96
N ASN A 11 -13.10 9.76 3.07
CA ASN A 11 -13.27 10.41 4.38
C ASN A 11 -12.09 11.37 4.63
N LEU A 12 -12.38 12.48 5.29
CA LEU A 12 -11.40 13.52 5.58
C LEU A 12 -10.31 13.00 6.54
N LEU A 13 -9.25 13.79 6.68
CA LEU A 13 -8.23 13.55 7.70
C LEU A 13 -8.86 13.67 9.09
N THR A 14 -8.58 12.69 9.94
CA THR A 14 -8.98 12.66 11.34
C THR A 14 -7.74 12.86 12.23
N ARG A 15 -7.94 12.98 13.54
CA ARG A 15 -6.84 13.30 14.46
C ARG A 15 -5.93 12.13 14.79
N ALA A 16 -6.39 10.91 14.60
CA ALA A 16 -5.67 9.68 14.91
C ALA A 16 -5.83 8.66 13.79
N ALA A 17 -4.77 7.90 13.54
CA ALA A 17 -4.81 6.78 12.63
C ALA A 17 -3.96 5.63 13.15
N ILE A 18 -4.33 4.40 12.78
CA ILE A 18 -3.46 3.23 12.90
C ILE A 18 -3.31 2.64 11.51
N PHE A 19 -2.06 2.40 11.13
CA PHE A 19 -1.69 1.63 9.95
C PHE A 19 -1.18 0.28 10.44
N LEU A 20 -1.83 -0.80 10.03
CA LEU A 20 -1.35 -2.16 10.22
C LEU A 20 -1.06 -2.77 8.86
N VAL A 21 0.15 -3.29 8.69
CA VAL A 21 0.52 -4.13 7.56
C VAL A 21 0.76 -5.53 8.09
N LEU A 22 0.07 -6.50 7.50
CA LEU A 22 0.04 -7.89 7.95
C LEU A 22 0.55 -8.79 6.82
N THR A 23 1.25 -9.87 7.15
CA THR A 23 1.46 -11.02 6.27
C THR A 23 0.55 -12.17 6.67
N ILE A 24 0.05 -12.93 5.71
CA ILE A 24 -0.78 -14.12 5.95
C ILE A 24 0.15 -15.32 6.10
N GLU A 25 0.07 -15.98 7.25
CA GLU A 25 0.83 -17.20 7.55
C GLU A 25 0.48 -18.32 6.57
N ASP A 26 1.35 -19.32 6.47
CA ASP A 26 1.05 -20.55 5.72
C ASP A 26 -0.23 -21.20 6.29
N ASP A 27 -1.13 -21.65 5.40
CA ASP A 27 -2.45 -22.18 5.73
C ASP A 27 -3.41 -21.18 6.43
N GLY A 28 -3.05 -19.89 6.50
CA GLY A 28 -3.85 -18.82 7.11
C GLY A 28 -4.96 -18.26 6.21
N GLU A 29 -5.00 -18.62 4.93
CA GLU A 29 -5.89 -18.03 3.92
C GLU A 29 -7.37 -18.17 4.28
N GLN A 30 -7.78 -19.36 4.75
CA GLN A 30 -9.19 -19.61 5.11
C GLN A 30 -9.62 -18.72 6.28
N ALA A 31 -8.80 -18.59 7.31
CA ALA A 31 -9.13 -17.77 8.47
C ALA A 31 -9.20 -16.27 8.09
N VAL A 32 -8.28 -15.79 7.24
CA VAL A 32 -8.34 -14.41 6.75
C VAL A 32 -9.55 -14.17 5.86
N HIS A 33 -9.85 -15.11 4.96
CA HIS A 33 -11.01 -15.06 4.06
C HIS A 33 -12.33 -15.02 4.83
N ASP A 34 -12.48 -15.87 5.85
CA ASP A 34 -13.68 -15.95 6.69
C ASP A 34 -13.96 -14.66 7.47
N VAL A 35 -12.92 -13.85 7.76
CA VAL A 35 -13.06 -12.57 8.48
C VAL A 35 -13.52 -11.43 7.58
N LEU A 36 -13.26 -11.48 6.26
CA LEU A 36 -13.57 -10.36 5.35
C LEU A 36 -15.03 -9.90 5.40
N PRO A 37 -16.04 -10.81 5.39
CA PRO A 37 -17.45 -10.42 5.48
C PRO A 37 -17.84 -9.76 6.81
N ASP A 38 -17.08 -10.03 7.88
CA ASP A 38 -17.38 -9.54 9.22
C ASP A 38 -16.81 -8.13 9.47
N ILE A 39 -15.87 -7.64 8.64
CA ILE A 39 -15.22 -6.32 8.79
C ILE A 39 -16.26 -5.21 8.94
N SER A 40 -17.26 -5.16 8.06
CA SER A 40 -18.33 -4.16 8.08
C SER A 40 -19.13 -4.21 9.40
N GLY A 41 -19.35 -5.41 9.93
CA GLY A 41 -20.03 -5.63 11.21
C GLY A 41 -19.20 -5.15 12.40
N ILE A 42 -17.91 -5.48 12.40
CA ILE A 42 -16.96 -5.11 13.45
C ILE A 42 -16.81 -3.59 13.53
N VAL A 43 -16.55 -2.92 12.40
CA VAL A 43 -16.44 -1.45 12.32
C VAL A 43 -17.71 -0.80 12.86
N ARG A 44 -18.88 -1.26 12.42
CA ARG A 44 -20.18 -0.72 12.86
C ARG A 44 -20.40 -0.90 14.36
N SER A 45 -19.98 -2.03 14.94
CA SER A 45 -20.16 -2.32 16.37
C SER A 45 -19.41 -1.35 17.28
N ILE A 46 -18.23 -0.89 16.83
CA ILE A 46 -17.40 0.07 17.57
C ILE A 46 -17.83 1.49 17.25
N TRP A 47 -17.98 1.82 15.96
CA TRP A 47 -18.39 3.15 15.50
C TRP A 47 -19.72 3.60 16.10
N PHE A 48 -20.72 2.70 16.20
CA PHE A 48 -22.05 3.05 16.69
C PHE A 48 -22.08 3.43 18.18
N ARG A 49 -21.04 3.08 18.96
CA ARG A 49 -20.92 3.48 20.37
C ARG A 49 -20.69 4.99 20.51
N ASP A 50 -20.04 5.60 19.52
CA ASP A 50 -19.82 7.05 19.45
C ASP A 50 -19.54 7.49 18.00
N THR A 51 -20.60 7.87 17.29
CA THR A 51 -20.50 8.27 15.88
C THR A 51 -19.76 9.58 15.69
N THR A 52 -19.57 10.39 16.75
CA THR A 52 -18.85 11.66 16.66
C THR A 52 -17.35 11.49 16.50
N LYS A 53 -16.83 10.27 16.72
CA LYS A 53 -15.42 9.95 16.57
C LYS A 53 -15.01 9.61 15.13
N GLU A 54 -15.95 9.60 14.20
CA GLU A 54 -15.69 9.38 12.76
C GLU A 54 -14.85 8.13 12.43
N LEU A 55 -14.99 7.06 13.23
CA LEU A 55 -14.25 5.81 13.04
C LEU A 55 -14.50 5.21 11.65
N SER A 56 -13.42 4.90 10.94
CA SER A 56 -13.44 4.24 9.65
C SER A 56 -12.25 3.29 9.49
N LEU A 57 -12.43 2.27 8.65
CA LEU A 57 -11.39 1.33 8.24
C LEU A 57 -11.41 1.23 6.73
N VAL A 58 -10.22 1.21 6.13
CA VAL A 58 -9.99 0.82 4.74
C VAL A 58 -9.08 -0.39 4.74
N ALA A 59 -9.56 -1.50 4.20
CA ALA A 59 -8.81 -2.73 4.00
C ALA A 59 -8.24 -2.80 2.58
N GLY A 60 -6.94 -3.06 2.47
CA GLY A 60 -6.25 -3.32 1.21
C GLY A 60 -5.66 -4.73 1.17
N ILE A 61 -5.63 -5.36 0.00
CA ILE A 61 -5.08 -6.69 -0.23
C ILE A 61 -3.89 -6.59 -1.20
N GLY A 62 -2.76 -7.16 -0.80
CA GLY A 62 -1.53 -7.18 -1.58
C GLY A 62 -1.63 -8.10 -2.80
N SER A 63 -0.79 -7.89 -3.81
CA SER A 63 -0.89 -8.60 -5.09
C SER A 63 -0.75 -10.13 -4.98
N ALA A 64 0.18 -10.62 -4.15
CA ALA A 64 0.37 -12.05 -3.90
C ALA A 64 -0.74 -12.63 -3.01
N ALA A 65 -1.18 -11.88 -2.00
CA ALA A 65 -2.31 -12.26 -1.15
C ALA A 65 -3.61 -12.38 -1.97
N TRP A 66 -3.81 -11.52 -2.97
CA TRP A 66 -4.96 -11.60 -3.87
C TRP A 66 -5.05 -12.96 -4.57
N ASP A 67 -3.92 -13.48 -5.07
CA ASP A 67 -3.85 -14.80 -5.72
C ASP A 67 -4.12 -15.95 -4.75
N ARG A 68 -3.84 -15.77 -3.47
CA ARG A 68 -4.07 -16.76 -2.41
C ARG A 68 -5.50 -16.73 -1.87
N LEU A 69 -6.12 -15.55 -1.85
CA LEU A 69 -7.42 -15.32 -1.21
C LEU A 69 -8.62 -15.44 -2.16
N PHE A 70 -8.47 -15.15 -3.45
CA PHE A 70 -9.63 -15.03 -4.33
C PHE A 70 -9.45 -15.81 -5.63
N ALA A 71 -10.41 -16.70 -5.92
CA ALA A 71 -10.64 -17.21 -7.25
C ALA A 71 -11.27 -16.14 -8.15
N GLY A 72 -11.05 -16.22 -9.45
CA GLY A 72 -11.70 -15.35 -10.44
C GLY A 72 -10.77 -14.25 -10.98
N PRO A 73 -11.33 -13.12 -11.46
CA PRO A 73 -10.55 -12.07 -12.07
C PRO A 73 -9.64 -11.37 -11.06
N ARG A 74 -8.56 -10.77 -11.57
CA ARG A 74 -7.66 -9.91 -10.81
C ARG A 74 -7.83 -8.46 -11.26
N PRO A 75 -7.66 -7.47 -10.35
CA PRO A 75 -7.63 -6.07 -10.75
C PRO A 75 -6.50 -5.84 -11.75
N ALA A 76 -6.81 -5.14 -12.84
CA ALA A 76 -5.97 -5.12 -14.04
C ALA A 76 -4.52 -4.66 -13.78
N SER A 77 -4.34 -3.73 -12.84
CA SER A 77 -3.05 -3.11 -12.52
C SER A 77 -2.52 -3.52 -11.13
N LEU A 78 -2.98 -4.63 -10.55
CA LEU A 78 -2.50 -5.08 -9.24
C LEU A 78 -1.19 -5.89 -9.35
N HIS A 79 -0.09 -5.29 -8.95
CA HIS A 79 1.24 -5.91 -8.82
C HIS A 79 1.89 -5.57 -7.46
N PRO A 80 2.95 -6.28 -7.04
CA PRO A 80 3.72 -5.90 -5.86
C PRO A 80 4.38 -4.52 -6.04
N PHE A 81 4.62 -3.80 -4.94
CA PHE A 81 5.31 -2.51 -5.00
C PHE A 81 6.63 -2.60 -5.77
N ILE A 82 6.81 -1.72 -6.75
CA ILE A 82 8.02 -1.65 -7.58
C ILE A 82 9.11 -0.93 -6.79
N ALA A 83 10.13 -1.67 -6.34
CA ALA A 83 11.27 -1.08 -5.67
C ALA A 83 12.03 -0.12 -6.62
N LEU A 84 12.42 1.05 -6.12
CA LEU A 84 13.18 2.05 -6.87
C LEU A 84 14.57 2.22 -6.27
N ASP A 85 15.59 2.17 -7.12
CA ASP A 85 16.98 2.47 -6.74
C ASP A 85 17.49 3.65 -7.57
N GLY A 86 17.45 4.84 -6.97
CA GLY A 86 18.01 6.06 -7.55
C GLY A 86 19.52 6.20 -7.32
N GLY A 87 20.18 5.20 -6.73
CA GLY A 87 21.56 5.24 -6.28
C GLY A 87 21.77 6.05 -5.00
N ARG A 88 21.22 7.27 -4.92
CA ARG A 88 21.26 8.12 -3.72
C ARG A 88 20.13 7.83 -2.73
N HIS A 89 18.93 7.61 -3.25
CA HIS A 89 17.72 7.33 -2.48
C HIS A 89 17.10 6.02 -2.96
N GLN A 90 16.49 5.29 -2.05
CA GLN A 90 15.88 3.99 -2.34
C GLN A 90 14.45 3.94 -1.79
N ALA A 91 13.54 3.38 -2.58
CA ALA A 91 12.20 3.01 -2.17
C ALA A 91 12.14 1.47 -2.11
N PRO A 92 12.31 0.85 -0.93
CA PRO A 92 12.29 -0.61 -0.84
C PRO A 92 10.87 -1.17 -1.06
N SER A 93 10.78 -2.37 -1.62
CA SER A 93 9.56 -3.18 -1.59
C SER A 93 9.64 -4.12 -0.39
N THR A 94 8.68 -4.00 0.54
CA THR A 94 8.67 -4.74 1.81
C THR A 94 7.43 -5.64 1.92
N PRO A 95 7.46 -6.71 2.75
CA PRO A 95 6.33 -7.62 2.91
C PRO A 95 5.03 -6.91 3.32
N GLY A 96 3.90 -7.40 2.81
CA GLY A 96 2.57 -6.91 3.16
C GLY A 96 1.48 -7.55 2.30
N ASP A 97 0.64 -8.36 2.93
CA ASP A 97 -0.48 -9.08 2.31
C ASP A 97 -1.82 -8.39 2.59
N VAL A 98 -2.00 -7.82 3.78
CA VAL A 98 -3.20 -7.08 4.18
C VAL A 98 -2.79 -5.75 4.79
N LEU A 99 -3.42 -4.67 4.33
CA LEU A 99 -3.34 -3.35 4.93
C LEU A 99 -4.65 -3.05 5.65
N LEU A 100 -4.58 -2.64 6.93
CA LEU A 100 -5.68 -2.00 7.62
C LEU A 100 -5.31 -0.54 7.89
N HIS A 101 -5.99 0.38 7.21
CA HIS A 101 -5.88 1.81 7.47
C HIS A 101 -7.10 2.26 8.29
N ILE A 102 -6.87 2.42 9.59
CA ILE A 102 -7.90 2.76 10.58
C ILE A 102 -7.75 4.23 10.93
N ARG A 103 -8.86 4.98 10.96
CA ARG A 103 -8.90 6.43 11.23
C ARG A 103 -10.04 6.80 12.14
N ALA A 104 -9.79 7.72 13.06
CA ALA A 104 -10.81 8.29 13.93
C ALA A 104 -10.31 9.60 14.59
N ASP A 105 -11.22 10.33 15.23
CA ASP A 105 -10.87 11.55 15.98
C ASP A 105 -10.10 11.29 17.27
N THR A 106 -10.10 10.05 17.77
CA THR A 106 -9.36 9.67 18.97
C THR A 106 -8.72 8.30 18.83
N MET A 107 -7.51 8.15 19.38
CA MET A 107 -6.71 6.92 19.23
C MET A 107 -7.34 5.70 19.91
N ASP A 108 -8.14 5.89 20.96
CA ASP A 108 -8.78 4.80 21.70
C ASP A 108 -9.67 3.91 20.83
N VAL A 109 -10.46 4.49 19.92
CA VAL A 109 -11.32 3.73 19.00
C VAL A 109 -10.56 3.16 17.81
N CYS A 110 -9.46 3.80 17.38
CA CYS A 110 -8.55 3.18 16.41
C CYS A 110 -7.93 1.92 17.01
N PHE A 111 -7.43 2.02 18.24
CA PHE A 111 -6.78 0.93 18.94
C PHE A 111 -7.74 -0.22 19.24
N GLU A 112 -8.95 0.07 19.73
CA GLU A 112 -10.00 -0.93 19.94
C GLU A 112 -10.32 -1.70 18.65
N LEU A 113 -10.45 -1.00 17.51
CA LEU A 113 -10.74 -1.64 16.24
C LEU A 113 -9.54 -2.48 15.75
N ALA A 114 -8.33 -1.95 15.87
CA ALA A 114 -7.10 -2.66 15.52
C ALA A 114 -6.95 -3.97 16.33
N ASP A 115 -7.09 -3.89 17.65
CA ASP A 115 -7.05 -5.04 18.56
C ASP A 115 -8.14 -6.07 18.20
N ARG A 116 -9.38 -5.60 17.96
CA ARG A 116 -10.47 -6.50 17.56
C ARG A 116 -10.16 -7.21 16.23
N MET A 117 -9.67 -6.50 15.22
CA MET A 117 -9.30 -7.11 13.94
C MET A 117 -8.20 -8.17 14.09
N LEU A 118 -7.16 -7.87 14.88
CA LEU A 118 -6.09 -8.84 15.14
C LEU A 118 -6.59 -10.08 15.92
N GLN A 119 -7.56 -9.92 16.82
CA GLN A 119 -8.19 -11.06 17.50
C GLN A 119 -8.99 -11.95 16.55
N GLU A 120 -9.69 -11.38 15.57
CA GLU A 120 -10.45 -12.15 14.57
C GLU A 120 -9.51 -12.90 13.62
N PHE A 121 -8.44 -12.26 13.15
CA PHE A 121 -7.42 -12.96 12.35
C PHE A 121 -6.62 -14.00 13.15
N GLY A 122 -6.45 -13.78 14.45
CA GLY A 122 -5.74 -14.69 15.34
C GLY A 122 -4.32 -15.00 14.86
N SER A 123 -3.95 -16.28 14.86
CA SER A 123 -2.62 -16.73 14.42
C SER A 123 -2.47 -16.88 12.90
N ALA A 124 -3.48 -16.51 12.11
CA ALA A 124 -3.42 -16.60 10.65
C ALA A 124 -2.60 -15.48 10.02
N VAL A 125 -2.26 -14.45 10.79
CA VAL A 125 -1.49 -13.29 10.33
C VAL A 125 -0.36 -12.94 11.30
N THR A 126 0.66 -12.28 10.75
CA THR A 126 1.72 -11.62 11.52
C THR A 126 1.72 -10.13 11.18
N VAL A 127 1.81 -9.28 12.20
CA VAL A 127 2.00 -7.82 12.03
C VAL A 127 3.45 -7.57 11.63
N VAL A 128 3.67 -7.00 10.45
CA VAL A 128 5.00 -6.66 9.91
C VAL A 128 5.29 -5.16 9.91
N ASP A 129 4.27 -4.32 10.00
CA ASP A 129 4.40 -2.89 10.30
C ASP A 129 3.18 -2.40 11.10
N GLU A 130 3.42 -1.60 12.13
CA GLU A 130 2.39 -0.98 12.96
C GLU A 130 2.80 0.46 13.25
N VAL A 131 1.97 1.41 12.84
CA VAL A 131 2.21 2.84 13.07
C VAL A 131 0.98 3.52 13.60
N HIS A 132 1.14 4.20 14.74
CA HIS A 132 0.10 5.01 15.38
C HIS A 132 0.34 6.47 15.00
N GLY A 133 -0.43 6.95 14.02
CA GLY A 133 -0.34 8.30 13.50
C GLY A 133 -1.16 9.30 14.30
N PHE A 134 -0.69 10.55 14.37
CA PHE A 134 -1.39 11.65 15.01
C PHE A 134 -1.42 12.90 14.12
N GLN A 135 -2.50 13.68 14.17
CA GLN A 135 -2.52 15.01 13.58
C GLN A 135 -1.57 15.93 14.36
N TYR A 136 -0.73 16.66 13.64
CA TYR A 136 0.19 17.63 14.23
C TYR A 136 -0.25 19.06 13.89
N PHE A 137 -0.58 19.84 14.92
CA PHE A 137 -1.10 21.20 14.80
C PHE A 137 -2.22 21.35 13.75
N ASP A 138 -2.09 22.30 12.84
CA ASP A 138 -2.99 22.71 11.76
C ASP A 138 -2.80 21.85 10.50
N ASN A 139 -2.80 20.52 10.64
CA ASN A 139 -2.50 19.54 9.57
C ASN A 139 -1.08 19.64 9.02
N ARG A 140 -0.10 19.81 9.91
CA ARG A 140 1.31 19.82 9.52
C ARG A 140 1.93 18.43 9.58
N ASP A 141 2.94 18.21 8.76
CA ASP A 141 3.90 17.13 8.96
C ASP A 141 4.94 17.51 10.05
N LEU A 142 5.84 16.59 10.39
CA LEU A 142 6.92 16.86 11.35
C LEU A 142 8.06 17.72 10.77
N LEU A 143 8.11 17.92 9.46
CA LEU A 143 8.99 18.89 8.81
C LEU A 143 8.46 20.33 9.01
N GLY A 144 7.19 20.47 9.38
CA GLY A 144 6.52 21.70 9.78
C GLY A 144 5.77 22.38 8.63
N PHE A 145 5.50 21.67 7.54
CA PHE A 145 4.68 22.15 6.42
C PHE A 145 3.28 21.57 6.52
N VAL A 146 2.28 22.31 6.04
CA VAL A 146 0.91 21.77 5.92
C VAL A 146 0.94 20.63 4.91
N ASP A 147 0.34 19.50 5.26
CA ASP A 147 0.32 18.30 4.43
C ASP A 147 -1.13 17.95 4.03
N GLY A 148 -1.36 17.85 2.72
CA GLY A 148 -2.65 17.51 2.13
C GLY A 148 -3.38 18.68 1.44
N THR A 149 -2.77 19.87 1.34
CA THR A 149 -3.37 21.08 0.75
C THR A 149 -3.93 20.88 -0.66
N GLU A 150 -3.16 20.22 -1.53
CA GLU A 150 -3.53 19.98 -2.94
C GLU A 150 -4.29 18.67 -3.16
N ASN A 151 -4.80 18.04 -2.10
CA ASN A 151 -5.70 16.90 -2.27
C ASN A 151 -6.96 17.34 -3.04
N PRO A 152 -7.39 16.57 -4.04
CA PRO A 152 -8.66 16.86 -4.70
C PRO A 152 -9.82 16.71 -3.71
N ASN A 153 -10.94 17.37 -3.99
CA ASN A 153 -12.16 17.29 -3.19
C ASN A 153 -13.37 16.90 -4.05
N GLY A 154 -14.48 16.55 -3.39
CA GLY A 154 -15.75 16.27 -4.04
C GLY A 154 -15.64 15.21 -5.15
N SER A 155 -16.26 15.50 -6.30
CA SER A 155 -16.26 14.61 -7.46
C SER A 155 -14.87 14.39 -8.06
N THR A 156 -13.97 15.38 -7.98
CA THR A 156 -12.60 15.23 -8.47
C THR A 156 -11.84 14.23 -7.62
N ALA A 157 -12.06 14.22 -6.30
CA ALA A 157 -11.45 13.21 -5.43
C ALA A 157 -11.98 11.81 -5.74
N ALA A 158 -13.29 11.68 -5.96
CA ALA A 158 -13.90 10.42 -6.36
C ALA A 158 -13.33 9.90 -7.68
N ALA A 159 -13.26 10.73 -8.71
CA ALA A 159 -12.68 10.38 -10.00
C ALA A 159 -11.19 10.02 -9.92
N ALA A 160 -10.44 10.63 -8.99
CA ALA A 160 -9.02 10.36 -8.81
C ALA A 160 -8.75 9.01 -8.13
N VAL A 161 -9.69 8.47 -7.34
CA VAL A 161 -9.43 7.27 -6.51
C VAL A 161 -10.30 6.07 -6.84
N GLN A 162 -11.44 6.26 -7.48
CA GLN A 162 -12.38 5.18 -7.78
C GLN A 162 -12.18 4.69 -9.20
N ILE A 163 -11.89 3.40 -9.33
CA ILE A 163 -11.83 2.69 -10.62
C ILE A 163 -13.17 2.82 -11.32
N GLY A 164 -13.11 3.14 -12.61
CA GLY A 164 -14.25 3.39 -13.48
C GLY A 164 -14.56 2.23 -14.44
N ALA A 165 -14.95 2.58 -15.65
CA ALA A 165 -15.37 1.64 -16.68
C ALA A 165 -14.20 0.91 -17.37
N GLU A 166 -12.97 1.35 -17.12
CA GLU A 166 -11.74 0.72 -17.59
C GLU A 166 -11.49 -0.66 -16.96
N ASP A 167 -12.00 -0.90 -15.75
CA ASP A 167 -11.97 -2.20 -15.07
C ASP A 167 -13.33 -2.48 -14.38
N PRO A 168 -14.36 -2.84 -15.16
CA PRO A 168 -15.75 -2.83 -14.70
C PRO A 168 -16.06 -3.85 -13.61
N ASP A 169 -15.30 -4.94 -13.52
CA ASP A 169 -15.44 -5.95 -12.46
C ASP A 169 -15.03 -5.39 -11.09
N PHE A 170 -14.23 -4.31 -11.10
CA PHE A 170 -13.66 -3.66 -9.93
C PHE A 170 -14.06 -2.18 -9.79
N ALA A 171 -15.13 -1.77 -10.49
CA ALA A 171 -15.62 -0.39 -10.41
C ALA A 171 -15.92 0.05 -8.96
N GLY A 172 -15.48 1.26 -8.60
CA GLY A 172 -15.60 1.81 -7.24
C GLY A 172 -14.52 1.37 -6.26
N ALA A 173 -13.66 0.41 -6.61
CA ALA A 173 -12.46 0.05 -5.85
C ALA A 173 -11.34 1.09 -6.09
N SER A 174 -10.19 0.91 -5.42
CA SER A 174 -9.04 1.81 -5.49
C SER A 174 -7.73 1.03 -5.40
N TYR A 175 -6.62 1.67 -5.74
CA TYR A 175 -5.27 1.22 -5.41
C TYR A 175 -4.68 2.13 -4.34
N VAL A 176 -3.84 1.58 -3.47
CA VAL A 176 -3.17 2.33 -2.42
C VAL A 176 -1.69 1.97 -2.34
N HIS A 177 -0.85 3.00 -2.28
CA HIS A 177 0.56 2.89 -1.99
C HIS A 177 0.83 3.42 -0.57
N ILE A 178 1.71 2.73 0.15
CA ILE A 178 2.19 3.14 1.48
C ILE A 178 3.70 3.17 1.50
N GLN A 179 4.25 4.09 2.29
CA GLN A 179 5.66 4.13 2.64
C GLN A 179 5.83 4.76 4.02
N LYS A 180 6.59 4.12 4.90
CA LYS A 180 7.01 4.70 6.18
C LYS A 180 8.28 5.51 5.96
N TYR A 181 8.22 6.82 6.16
CA TYR A 181 9.39 7.71 6.08
C TYR A 181 9.88 8.10 7.47
N VAL A 182 11.19 7.97 7.70
CA VAL A 182 11.87 8.47 8.91
C VAL A 182 12.74 9.67 8.52
N HIS A 183 12.67 10.73 9.32
CA HIS A 183 13.24 12.03 9.00
C HIS A 183 14.56 12.31 9.73
N GLU A 184 15.54 12.80 8.99
CA GLU A 184 16.81 13.32 9.51
C GLU A 184 16.62 14.76 10.03
N MET A 185 15.98 14.87 11.21
CA MET A 185 15.54 16.16 11.74
C MET A 185 16.68 17.11 12.10
N THR A 186 17.89 16.61 12.38
CA THR A 186 19.06 17.45 12.63
C THR A 186 19.44 18.22 11.37
N ASP A 187 19.55 17.51 10.25
CA ASP A 187 19.91 18.08 8.96
C ASP A 187 18.80 18.99 8.44
N TRP A 188 17.54 18.57 8.57
CA TRP A 188 16.39 19.41 8.22
C TRP A 188 16.36 20.74 8.98
N ARG A 189 16.60 20.72 10.29
CA ARG A 189 16.60 21.92 11.14
C ARG A 189 17.84 22.80 10.92
N SER A 190 18.89 22.29 10.27
CA SER A 190 20.08 23.07 9.94
C SER A 190 19.85 24.03 8.76
N LEU A 191 18.85 23.74 7.92
CA LEU A 191 18.43 24.61 6.83
C LEU A 191 17.76 25.89 7.33
N SER A 192 17.94 26.98 6.58
CA SER A 192 17.08 28.15 6.74
C SER A 192 15.63 27.84 6.35
N VAL A 193 14.68 28.65 6.80
CA VAL A 193 13.28 28.51 6.39
C VAL A 193 13.16 28.66 4.88
N GLU A 194 13.89 29.59 4.27
CA GLU A 194 13.90 29.81 2.82
C GLU A 194 14.40 28.58 2.05
N GLU A 195 15.39 27.87 2.58
CA GLU A 195 15.88 26.62 2.00
C GLU A 195 14.88 25.49 2.14
N GLN A 196 14.25 25.33 3.31
CA GLN A 196 13.18 24.35 3.52
C GLN A 196 12.00 24.60 2.56
N GLN A 197 11.61 25.85 2.38
CA GLN A 197 10.55 26.25 1.44
C GLN A 197 10.92 25.89 0.00
N ARG A 198 12.19 26.00 -0.40
CA ARG A 198 12.67 25.58 -1.72
C ARG A 198 12.69 24.06 -1.88
N VAL A 199 12.97 23.32 -0.81
CA VAL A 199 12.88 21.85 -0.81
C VAL A 199 11.44 21.40 -1.07
N ILE A 200 10.46 22.03 -0.42
CA ILE A 200 9.05 21.65 -0.57
C ILE A 200 8.41 22.25 -1.83
N GLY A 201 8.67 23.53 -2.11
CA GLY A 201 8.05 24.32 -3.18
C GLY A 201 6.88 25.21 -2.69
N ARG A 202 6.78 25.46 -1.38
CA ARG A 202 5.70 26.22 -0.73
C ARG A 202 6.25 27.09 0.41
N THR A 203 5.52 28.13 0.79
CA THR A 203 5.84 28.89 2.01
C THR A 203 5.47 28.09 3.25
N LYS A 204 6.30 28.16 4.29
CA LYS A 204 6.16 27.28 5.46
C LYS A 204 4.98 27.67 6.34
N LEU A 205 4.84 28.96 6.64
CA LEU A 205 3.81 29.46 7.55
C LEU A 205 2.44 29.49 6.87
N ASP A 206 2.36 30.18 5.73
CA ASP A 206 1.11 30.52 5.05
C ASP A 206 0.66 29.45 4.04
N ASP A 207 1.48 28.44 3.77
CA ASP A 207 1.17 27.33 2.87
C ASP A 207 0.80 27.79 1.43
N ILE A 208 1.54 28.77 0.92
CA ILE A 208 1.34 29.33 -0.43
C ILE A 208 2.32 28.69 -1.40
N GLU A 209 1.83 28.17 -2.51
CA GLU A 209 2.65 27.61 -3.58
C GLU A 209 3.60 28.64 -4.18
N MET A 210 4.86 28.23 -4.41
CA MET A 210 5.78 29.05 -5.17
C MET A 210 5.31 29.17 -6.62
N ALA A 211 5.48 30.36 -7.21
CA ALA A 211 5.29 30.56 -8.64
C ALA A 211 6.27 29.68 -9.44
N ASP A 212 5.85 29.22 -10.61
CA ASP A 212 6.61 28.25 -11.42
C ASP A 212 7.98 28.77 -11.88
N ASP A 213 8.15 30.08 -12.03
CA ASP A 213 9.43 30.71 -12.41
C ASP A 213 10.43 30.83 -11.23
N VAL A 214 9.97 30.57 -10.00
CA VAL A 214 10.78 30.60 -8.76
C VAL A 214 10.95 29.21 -8.16
N LYS A 215 9.95 28.33 -8.33
CA LYS A 215 9.91 26.97 -7.78
C LYS A 215 11.08 26.15 -8.35
N PRO A 216 11.98 25.60 -7.52
CA PRO A 216 13.05 24.73 -8.00
C PRO A 216 12.48 23.49 -8.69
N SER A 217 13.09 23.06 -9.80
CA SER A 217 12.64 21.87 -10.54
C SER A 217 12.78 20.56 -9.77
N ASN A 218 13.51 20.55 -8.65
CA ASN A 218 13.65 19.41 -7.75
C ASN A 218 12.93 19.61 -6.40
N SER A 219 12.03 20.59 -6.30
CA SER A 219 11.17 20.69 -5.14
C SER A 219 10.15 19.56 -5.13
N HIS A 220 9.70 19.15 -3.94
CA HIS A 220 8.72 18.09 -3.78
C HIS A 220 7.47 18.30 -4.65
N ILE A 221 6.93 19.51 -4.66
CA ILE A 221 5.77 19.86 -5.48
C ILE A 221 6.05 19.76 -6.98
N ALA A 222 7.20 20.24 -7.46
CA ALA A 222 7.51 20.22 -8.89
C ALA A 222 7.57 18.79 -9.46
N LEU A 223 8.02 17.83 -8.65
CA LEU A 223 8.13 16.42 -9.06
C LEU A 223 6.83 15.62 -8.88
N ASN A 224 5.91 16.10 -8.04
CA ASN A 224 4.65 15.43 -7.73
C ASN A 224 3.41 16.06 -8.41
N VAL A 225 3.54 17.22 -9.04
CA VAL A 225 2.51 17.76 -9.95
C VAL A 225 2.81 17.22 -11.35
N ILE A 226 2.05 16.20 -11.75
CA ILE A 226 2.21 15.53 -13.05
C ILE A 226 0.97 15.71 -13.92
N THR A 227 1.18 15.82 -15.23
CA THR A 227 0.09 15.96 -16.21
C THR A 227 0.07 14.81 -17.22
N ASP A 228 -1.09 14.53 -17.79
CA ASP A 228 -1.24 13.67 -18.97
C ASP A 228 -0.79 14.37 -20.27
N GLU A 229 -0.97 13.69 -21.40
CA GLU A 229 -0.60 14.18 -22.74
C GLU A 229 -1.43 15.40 -23.18
N ASP A 230 -2.63 15.55 -22.65
CA ASP A 230 -3.54 16.67 -22.93
C ASP A 230 -3.32 17.87 -21.97
N GLY A 231 -2.41 17.72 -21.00
CA GLY A 231 -2.07 18.74 -20.02
C GLY A 231 -3.00 18.77 -18.80
N ASN A 232 -3.83 17.75 -18.59
CA ASN A 232 -4.65 17.64 -17.39
C ASN A 232 -3.79 17.11 -16.23
N GLU A 233 -3.94 17.71 -15.04
CA GLU A 233 -3.27 17.21 -13.84
C GLU A 233 -3.81 15.85 -13.42
N LEU A 234 -2.90 14.90 -13.24
CA LEU A 234 -3.19 13.58 -12.70
C LEU A 234 -3.11 13.66 -11.18
N LYS A 235 -4.18 13.25 -10.49
CA LYS A 235 -4.34 13.44 -9.05
C LYS A 235 -4.37 12.10 -8.32
N ILE A 236 -3.90 12.14 -7.08
CA ILE A 236 -4.09 11.10 -6.07
C ILE A 236 -4.72 11.73 -4.83
N VAL A 237 -5.23 10.92 -3.90
CA VAL A 237 -5.67 11.39 -2.59
C VAL A 237 -4.73 10.87 -1.52
N ARG A 238 -4.05 11.78 -0.83
CA ARG A 238 -3.13 11.45 0.27
C ARG A 238 -3.81 11.53 1.62
N ARG A 239 -3.42 10.66 2.53
CA ARG A 239 -3.87 10.64 3.94
C ARG A 239 -2.68 10.47 4.89
N ASN A 240 -1.59 11.17 4.59
CA ASN A 240 -0.35 11.12 5.37
C ASN A 240 -0.59 11.44 6.83
N MET A 241 0.14 10.76 7.72
CA MET A 241 0.08 11.01 9.16
C MET A 241 1.48 11.08 9.78
N PRO A 242 1.77 12.12 10.57
CA PRO A 242 2.90 12.15 11.49
C PRO A 242 2.93 10.94 12.43
N PHE A 243 4.12 10.42 12.71
CA PHE A 243 4.38 9.46 13.79
C PHE A 243 5.77 9.69 14.38
N GLY A 244 6.06 9.10 15.54
CA GLY A 244 7.42 9.12 16.07
C GLY A 244 7.52 8.73 17.54
N GLU A 245 8.76 8.59 17.99
CA GLU A 245 9.13 8.22 19.35
C GLU A 245 10.28 9.13 19.82
N LEU A 246 9.98 10.04 20.76
CA LEU A 246 10.95 11.03 21.24
C LEU A 246 12.16 10.41 21.94
N GLY A 247 12.00 9.23 22.55
CA GLY A 247 13.05 8.54 23.30
C GLY A 247 14.14 7.96 22.40
N SER A 248 13.75 7.43 21.23
CA SER A 248 14.65 6.94 20.19
C SER A 248 15.06 8.03 19.20
N GLY A 249 14.41 9.20 19.25
CA GLY A 249 14.64 10.31 18.32
C GLY A 249 14.00 10.07 16.96
N GLU A 250 13.03 9.17 16.86
CA GLU A 250 12.31 8.88 15.62
C GLU A 250 11.24 9.96 15.36
N PHE A 251 11.32 10.58 14.18
CA PHE A 251 10.31 11.50 13.66
C PHE A 251 9.99 11.04 12.26
N GLY A 252 8.73 10.81 11.93
CA GLY A 252 8.36 10.27 10.63
C GLY A 252 7.05 10.77 10.06
N THR A 253 6.87 10.48 8.78
CA THR A 253 5.61 10.63 8.05
C THR A 253 5.24 9.27 7.51
N TYR A 254 4.07 8.77 7.86
CA TYR A 254 3.50 7.60 7.20
C TYR A 254 2.79 8.09 5.94
N TYR A 255 3.41 7.86 4.78
CA TYR A 255 2.82 8.19 3.49
C TYR A 255 1.76 7.15 3.14
N ILE A 256 0.61 7.63 2.67
CA ILE A 256 -0.43 6.79 2.08
C ILE A 256 -1.15 7.56 0.97
N GLY A 257 -1.17 6.99 -0.24
CA GLY A 257 -1.74 7.59 -1.44
C GLY A 257 -2.71 6.66 -2.15
N TYR A 258 -3.94 7.12 -2.34
CA TYR A 258 -5.02 6.40 -3.04
C TYR A 258 -5.18 6.91 -4.47
N CYS A 259 -5.46 6.02 -5.41
CA CYS A 259 -5.62 6.34 -6.82
C CYS A 259 -6.50 5.30 -7.55
N ALA A 260 -7.14 5.71 -8.63
CA ALA A 260 -7.83 4.80 -9.55
C ALA A 260 -6.83 4.07 -10.46
N ASP A 261 -5.74 4.75 -10.84
CA ASP A 261 -4.66 4.21 -11.64
C ASP A 261 -3.33 4.27 -10.85
N PRO A 262 -2.72 3.13 -10.50
CA PRO A 262 -1.47 3.09 -9.74
C PRO A 262 -0.30 3.73 -10.49
N ALA A 263 -0.33 3.76 -11.84
CA ALA A 263 0.72 4.35 -12.65
C ALA A 263 0.94 5.85 -12.34
N ILE A 264 -0.10 6.55 -11.85
CA ILE A 264 0.00 7.94 -11.39
C ILE A 264 0.95 8.04 -10.20
N THR A 265 0.72 7.21 -9.18
CA THR A 265 1.55 7.20 -7.96
C THR A 265 2.96 6.71 -8.26
N GLU A 266 3.10 5.71 -9.12
CA GLU A 266 4.40 5.18 -9.53
C GLU A 266 5.24 6.18 -10.34
N ARG A 267 4.58 6.99 -11.18
CA ARG A 267 5.24 8.10 -11.87
C ARG A 267 5.73 9.17 -10.89
N MET A 268 4.90 9.53 -9.90
CA MET A 268 5.31 10.44 -8.82
C MET A 268 6.54 9.90 -8.06
N LEU A 269 6.52 8.63 -7.67
CA LEU A 269 7.66 7.97 -7.00
C LEU A 269 8.90 7.91 -7.92
N THR A 270 8.73 7.61 -9.20
CA THR A 270 9.84 7.60 -10.16
C THR A 270 10.47 8.98 -10.28
N ASN A 271 9.66 10.04 -10.42
CA ASN A 271 10.13 11.42 -10.44
C ASN A 271 10.89 11.77 -9.14
N MET A 272 10.41 11.32 -7.99
CA MET A 272 11.07 11.59 -6.71
C MET A 272 12.42 10.87 -6.57
N PHE A 273 12.44 9.55 -6.76
CA PHE A 273 13.59 8.70 -6.44
C PHE A 273 14.63 8.64 -7.57
N ILE A 274 14.20 8.67 -8.83
CA ILE A 274 15.08 8.63 -10.02
C ILE A 274 15.39 10.04 -10.53
N GLY A 275 14.43 10.96 -10.40
CA GLY A 275 14.53 12.34 -10.87
C GLY A 275 13.86 12.57 -12.22
N ASP A 276 13.32 13.77 -12.42
CA ASP A 276 12.83 14.25 -13.71
C ASP A 276 13.48 15.61 -14.07
N PRO A 277 14.39 15.67 -15.06
CA PRO A 277 15.01 14.53 -15.77
C PRO A 277 15.87 13.67 -14.81
N PRO A 278 16.29 12.45 -15.20
CA PRO A 278 17.06 11.55 -14.34
C PRO A 278 18.26 12.24 -13.66
N GLY A 279 18.36 12.06 -12.34
CA GLY A 279 19.34 12.73 -11.47
C GLY A 279 18.83 14.02 -10.81
N ASN A 280 17.74 14.61 -11.29
CA ASN A 280 17.05 15.74 -10.64
C ASN A 280 16.04 15.23 -9.60
N THR A 281 16.54 14.50 -8.58
CA THR A 281 15.72 13.83 -7.56
C THR A 281 15.07 14.82 -6.60
N ASP A 282 14.00 14.38 -5.95
CA ASP A 282 13.29 15.18 -4.95
C ASP A 282 14.16 15.47 -3.74
N ARG A 283 14.31 16.76 -3.45
CA ARG A 283 15.09 17.25 -2.32
C ARG A 283 14.51 16.86 -0.96
N ILE A 284 13.23 16.48 -0.85
CA ILE A 284 12.67 16.01 0.42
C ILE A 284 13.35 14.71 0.87
N LEU A 285 13.77 13.86 -0.08
CA LEU A 285 14.42 12.58 0.20
C LEU A 285 15.83 12.72 0.78
N ASP A 286 16.39 13.94 0.74
CA ASP A 286 17.63 14.27 1.47
C ASP A 286 17.44 14.29 2.98
N PHE A 287 16.18 14.38 3.43
CA PHE A 287 15.81 14.48 4.84
C PHE A 287 14.82 13.41 5.27
N SER A 288 14.38 12.54 4.35
CA SER A 288 13.32 11.56 4.57
C SER A 288 13.69 10.24 3.90
N THR A 289 13.91 9.21 4.71
CA THR A 289 14.26 7.86 4.23
C THR A 289 13.05 6.95 4.28
N ALA A 290 12.66 6.37 3.13
CA ALA A 290 11.64 5.33 3.07
C ALA A 290 12.21 4.03 3.63
N VAL A 291 11.61 3.49 4.70
CA VAL A 291 12.01 2.22 5.30
C VAL A 291 11.06 1.07 4.95
N THR A 292 9.88 1.38 4.42
CA THR A 292 8.92 0.41 3.87
C THR A 292 8.37 0.90 2.52
N GLY A 293 7.82 -0.03 1.75
CA GLY A 293 7.06 0.25 0.53
C GLY A 293 6.11 -0.89 0.20
N GLY A 294 4.84 -0.56 0.01
CA GLY A 294 3.78 -1.53 -0.25
C GLY A 294 2.73 -0.97 -1.21
N MET A 295 2.14 -1.85 -2.02
CA MET A 295 1.05 -1.58 -2.93
C MET A 295 -0.06 -2.59 -2.68
N PHE A 296 -1.27 -2.09 -2.48
CA PHE A 296 -2.46 -2.90 -2.18
C PHE A 296 -3.61 -2.47 -3.07
N PHE A 297 -4.50 -3.41 -3.34
CA PHE A 297 -5.80 -3.13 -3.93
C PHE A 297 -6.85 -2.99 -2.84
N VAL A 298 -7.69 -1.97 -2.94
CA VAL A 298 -8.75 -1.64 -1.98
C VAL A 298 -10.09 -2.01 -2.61
N PRO A 299 -10.61 -3.22 -2.37
CA PRO A 299 -11.87 -3.67 -2.95
C PRO A 299 -13.06 -2.83 -2.45
N THR A 300 -14.22 -3.00 -3.07
CA THR A 300 -15.46 -2.39 -2.58
C THR A 300 -15.92 -3.07 -1.28
N ILE A 301 -16.74 -2.39 -0.48
CA ILE A 301 -17.40 -3.00 0.69
C ILE A 301 -18.22 -4.21 0.24
N SER A 302 -18.93 -4.10 -0.88
CA SER A 302 -19.70 -5.22 -1.46
C SER A 302 -18.85 -6.44 -1.80
N PHE A 303 -17.59 -6.24 -2.22
CA PHE A 303 -16.65 -7.34 -2.46
C PHE A 303 -16.17 -7.95 -1.15
N LEU A 304 -15.91 -7.15 -0.12
CA LEU A 304 -15.50 -7.68 1.19
C LEU A 304 -16.64 -8.42 1.90
N ASP A 305 -17.88 -7.95 1.76
CA ASP A 305 -19.08 -8.55 2.35
C ASP A 305 -19.46 -9.89 1.67
N ASP A 306 -19.06 -10.10 0.41
CA ASP A 306 -19.32 -11.32 -0.38
C ASP A 306 -18.09 -11.65 -1.27
N PRO A 307 -16.95 -12.05 -0.67
CA PRO A 307 -15.71 -12.26 -1.40
C PRO A 307 -15.80 -13.52 -2.28
N PRO A 308 -15.16 -13.54 -3.47
CA PRO A 308 -15.01 -14.76 -4.25
C PRO A 308 -14.41 -15.89 -3.39
N PRO A 309 -14.76 -17.16 -3.64
CA PRO A 309 -14.21 -18.27 -2.85
C PRO A 309 -12.69 -18.34 -2.99
N LEU A 310 -12.03 -19.00 -2.04
CA LEU A 310 -10.61 -19.32 -2.14
C LEU A 310 -10.29 -20.04 -3.48
N PRO A 311 -9.11 -19.81 -4.08
CA PRO A 311 -8.64 -20.58 -5.20
C PRO A 311 -8.61 -22.07 -4.87
N VAL A 312 -9.06 -22.91 -5.82
CA VAL A 312 -8.89 -24.36 -5.69
C VAL A 312 -7.42 -24.68 -6.00
N PRO A 313 -6.72 -25.46 -5.16
CA PRO A 313 -5.38 -25.92 -5.48
C PRO A 313 -5.40 -26.62 -6.84
N VAL A 314 -4.57 -26.17 -7.77
CA VAL A 314 -4.37 -26.89 -9.02
C VAL A 314 -3.65 -28.18 -8.64
N GLU A 315 -4.34 -29.32 -8.66
CA GLU A 315 -3.68 -30.62 -8.59
C GLU A 315 -2.66 -30.66 -9.74
N GLU A 316 -1.36 -30.70 -9.41
CA GLU A 316 -0.34 -31.04 -10.39
C GLU A 316 -0.73 -32.39 -11.00
N PRO A 317 -0.81 -32.52 -12.32
CA PRO A 317 -1.13 -33.81 -12.91
C PRO A 317 -0.09 -34.82 -12.42
N GLU A 318 -0.56 -35.87 -11.73
CA GLU A 318 0.27 -37.01 -11.35
C GLU A 318 1.09 -37.39 -12.58
N VAL A 319 2.41 -37.26 -12.46
CA VAL A 319 3.33 -37.78 -13.46
C VAL A 319 3.14 -39.28 -13.45
N ILE A 320 2.29 -39.78 -14.34
CA ILE A 320 2.12 -41.21 -14.57
C ILE A 320 3.50 -41.67 -15.05
N ALA A 321 4.27 -42.27 -14.15
CA ALA A 321 5.53 -42.90 -14.48
C ALA A 321 5.24 -43.91 -15.58
N SER A 322 5.70 -43.63 -16.80
CA SER A 322 5.58 -44.59 -17.88
C SER A 322 6.51 -45.75 -17.55
N ASP A 323 5.91 -46.88 -17.19
CA ASP A 323 6.60 -48.13 -16.93
C ASP A 323 7.13 -48.66 -18.26
N THR A 324 8.24 -48.09 -18.71
CA THR A 324 8.99 -48.61 -19.86
C THR A 324 9.91 -49.71 -19.35
N ALA A 325 9.31 -50.87 -19.11
CA ALA A 325 10.05 -52.11 -18.93
C ALA A 325 10.86 -52.40 -20.21
N VAL A 326 12.17 -52.18 -20.13
CA VAL A 326 13.14 -52.63 -21.13
C VAL A 326 13.29 -54.15 -20.99
N PRO A 327 13.09 -54.97 -22.04
CA PRO A 327 13.38 -56.39 -21.94
C PRO A 327 14.89 -56.60 -22.02
N GLU A 328 15.52 -57.02 -20.91
CA GLU A 328 16.87 -57.57 -20.90
C GLU A 328 16.89 -58.92 -21.63
N HIS A 329 17.39 -58.94 -22.87
CA HIS A 329 17.82 -60.18 -23.53
C HIS A 329 19.27 -60.49 -23.17
N SER A 330 19.48 -61.21 -22.06
CA SER A 330 20.77 -61.84 -21.72
C SER A 330 20.85 -63.25 -22.30
N LEU A 331 21.84 -63.47 -23.17
CA LEU A 331 22.18 -64.77 -23.76
C LEU A 331 22.87 -65.66 -22.73
N ALA A 332 22.22 -66.77 -22.35
CA ALA A 332 22.80 -67.80 -21.51
C ALA A 332 23.80 -68.68 -22.32
N ILE A 333 25.09 -68.40 -22.19
CA ILE A 333 26.16 -69.33 -22.62
C ILE A 333 26.42 -70.31 -21.48
N GLY A 334 25.90 -71.53 -21.63
CA GLY A 334 26.16 -72.66 -20.75
C GLY A 334 27.56 -73.25 -20.95
N SER A 335 28.37 -73.23 -19.90
CA SER A 335 29.64 -73.96 -19.83
C SER A 335 29.39 -75.43 -19.51
N LEU A 336 29.70 -76.34 -20.43
CA LEU A 336 29.78 -77.77 -20.17
C LEU A 336 31.24 -78.22 -20.18
N LYS A 337 31.65 -78.73 -19.02
CA LYS A 337 32.93 -79.37 -18.71
C LYS A 337 33.13 -80.61 -19.59
N GLY A 338 34.35 -80.78 -20.11
CA GLY A 338 34.76 -81.99 -20.83
C GLY A 338 35.10 -83.16 -19.91
N ILE A 339 35.22 -84.36 -20.50
CA ILE A 339 36.05 -85.49 -20.07
C ILE A 339 36.53 -86.25 -21.34
N PRO A 340 37.77 -86.78 -21.37
CA PRO A 340 38.45 -87.25 -22.58
C PRO A 340 38.40 -88.78 -22.79
N GLN A 341 38.29 -89.22 -24.05
CA GLN A 341 39.18 -90.13 -24.79
C GLN A 341 38.62 -90.42 -26.17
#